data_AF-A0A672K7I1-F1
#
_entry.id   AF-A0A672K7I1-F1
#
_cell.length_a   1.000
_cell.length_b   1.000
_cell.length_c   1.000
_cell.angle_alpha   90.00
_cell.angle_beta   90.00
_cell.angle_gamma   90.00
#
_symmetry.space_group_name_H-M   'P 1'
#
loop_
_entity.id
_entity.type
_entity.pdbx_description
1 polymer ?
#
loop_
_entity_poly.entity_id
_entity_poly.type
_entity_poly.pdbx_seq_one_letter_code
_entity_poly.pdbx_strand_id
1 'polypeptide(L)'
;VSHPCLSSEEIYCFLAFPAFLLGIDQHRLKEKLTSRKMDGKWGGKSESIDVTLNVEQACFTRDALSKALHSRVFDYLVEVQAIYTYIPHKNRC
;
A
#
# COMPACT_ATOMS: atom_id res chain seq x y z
N VAL A 1 -29.57 7.06 -5.43
CA VAL A 1 -28.57 6.86 -4.36
C VAL A 1 -27.48 7.88 -4.60
N SER A 2 -27.70 9.09 -4.10
CA SER A 2 -26.77 10.20 -4.25
C SER A 2 -25.64 9.92 -3.27
N HIS A 3 -24.47 9.49 -3.74
CA HIS A 3 -23.26 9.52 -2.92
C HIS A 3 -22.79 10.98 -2.91
N PRO A 4 -23.02 11.74 -1.83
CA PRO A 4 -22.43 13.06 -1.74
C PRO A 4 -20.93 12.82 -1.59
N CYS A 5 -20.15 13.54 -2.39
CA CYS A 5 -18.75 13.78 -2.16
C CYS A 5 -18.40 13.72 -0.66
N LEU A 6 -17.70 12.65 -0.25
CA LEU A 6 -17.07 12.61 1.06
C LEU A 6 -16.15 13.82 1.12
N SER A 7 -16.46 14.74 2.03
CA SER A 7 -15.64 15.92 2.25
C SER A 7 -14.19 15.49 2.52
N SER A 8 -13.21 16.26 2.04
CA SER A 8 -11.78 15.95 2.17
C SER A 8 -11.31 15.70 3.62
N GLU A 9 -12.08 16.17 4.60
CA GLU A 9 -11.92 15.97 6.04
C GLU A 9 -12.18 14.51 6.49
N GLU A 10 -13.20 13.83 5.94
CA GLU A 10 -13.56 12.46 6.37
C GLU A 10 -12.54 11.40 5.90
N ILE A 11 -11.95 11.62 4.73
CA ILE A 11 -10.86 10.76 4.21
C ILE A 11 -9.65 10.79 5.14
N TYR A 12 -9.40 11.93 5.79
CA TYR A 12 -8.31 12.06 6.76
C TYR A 12 -8.54 11.09 7.92
N CYS A 13 -9.68 11.16 8.59
CA CYS A 13 -10.00 10.26 9.69
C CYS A 13 -9.97 8.77 9.28
N PHE A 14 -10.40 8.43 8.07
CA PHE A 14 -10.40 7.05 7.57
C PHE A 14 -8.99 6.47 7.36
N LEU A 15 -8.02 7.31 6.95
CA LEU A 15 -6.64 6.89 6.73
C LEU A 15 -5.79 6.88 8.01
N ALA A 16 -6.22 7.57 9.07
CA ALA A 16 -5.45 7.69 10.31
C ALA A 16 -5.21 6.34 11.00
N PHE A 17 -6.25 5.51 11.12
CA PHE A 17 -6.14 4.18 11.76
C PHE A 17 -5.25 3.20 10.97
N PRO A 18 -5.43 2.99 9.65
CA PRO A 18 -4.54 2.11 8.89
C PRO A 18 -3.11 2.65 8.79
N ALA A 19 -2.92 3.98 8.74
CA ALA A 19 -1.58 4.59 8.78
C ALA A 19 -0.86 4.29 10.11
N PHE A 20 -1.58 4.39 11.24
CA PHE A 20 -1.07 4.03 12.56
C PHE A 20 -0.67 2.55 12.64
N LEU A 21 -1.53 1.63 12.21
CA LEU A 21 -1.23 0.19 12.24
C LEU A 21 -0.01 -0.20 11.40
N LEU A 22 0.18 0.47 10.26
CA LEU A 22 1.31 0.23 9.37
C LEU A 22 2.56 1.04 9.75
N GLY A 23 2.46 1.96 10.71
CA GLY A 23 3.56 2.84 11.11
C GLY A 23 4.04 3.79 10.00
N ILE A 24 3.12 4.23 9.12
CA ILE A 24 3.44 5.10 7.97
C ILE A 24 2.78 6.46 8.17
N ASP A 25 3.42 7.51 7.67
CA ASP A 25 2.79 8.83 7.61
C ASP A 25 1.51 8.82 6.76
N GLN A 26 0.45 9.38 7.32
CA GLN A 26 -0.88 9.39 6.73
C GLN A 26 -0.96 10.23 5.45
N HIS A 27 -0.26 11.37 5.41
CA HIS A 27 -0.22 12.24 4.23
C HIS A 27 0.47 11.51 3.08
N ARG A 28 1.60 10.87 3.37
CA ARG A 28 2.34 10.04 2.41
C ARG A 28 1.52 8.86 1.91
N LEU A 29 0.74 8.21 2.77
CA LEU A 29 -0.15 7.13 2.37
C LEU A 29 -1.27 7.64 1.43
N LYS A 30 -1.88 8.78 1.75
CA LYS A 30 -2.88 9.44 0.91
C LYS A 30 -2.31 9.77 -0.46
N GLU A 31 -1.17 10.47 -0.51
CA GLU A 31 -0.49 10.82 -1.76
C GLU A 31 -0.25 9.58 -2.61
N LYS A 32 0.29 8.50 -2.04
CA LYS A 32 0.57 7.27 -2.79
C LYS A 32 -0.67 6.55 -3.32
N LEU A 33 -1.82 6.70 -2.66
CA LEU A 33 -3.09 6.13 -3.13
C LEU A 33 -3.76 6.99 -4.20
N THR A 34 -3.54 8.30 -4.16
CA THR A 34 -4.26 9.27 -5.02
C THR A 34 -3.41 9.88 -6.13
N SER A 35 -2.10 9.67 -6.15
CA SER A 35 -1.22 10.17 -7.20
C SER A 35 -0.29 9.10 -7.74
N ARG A 36 0.10 9.27 -9.00
CA ARG A 36 1.19 8.51 -9.61
C ARG A 36 2.24 9.48 -10.15
N LYS A 37 3.51 9.08 -10.08
CA LYS A 37 4.58 9.78 -10.79
C LYS A 37 4.60 9.32 -12.24
N MET A 38 4.56 10.27 -13.15
CA MET A 38 4.85 10.06 -14.56
C MET A 38 6.19 10.71 -14.86
N ASP A 39 7.17 9.88 -15.26
CA ASP A 39 8.47 10.35 -15.70
C ASP A 39 8.42 10.59 -17.21
N GLY A 40 8.54 11.84 -17.61
CA GLY A 40 8.65 12.26 -19.00
C GLY A 40 10.10 12.56 -19.37
N LYS A 41 10.54 12.08 -20.54
CA LYS A 41 11.81 12.52 -21.15
C LYS A 41 11.51 13.35 -22.38
N TRP A 42 11.80 14.64 -22.33
CA TRP A 42 11.74 15.54 -23.47
C TRP A 42 13.09 16.23 -23.65
N GLY A 43 13.70 16.12 -24.83
CA GLY A 43 14.91 16.86 -25.19
C GLY A 43 16.14 16.62 -24.28
N GLY A 44 16.30 15.42 -23.72
CA GLY A 44 17.44 15.08 -22.85
C GLY A 44 17.30 15.49 -21.37
N LYS A 45 16.21 16.17 -21.00
CA LYS A 45 15.85 16.43 -19.60
C LYS A 45 14.80 15.42 -19.13
N SER A 46 14.97 14.96 -17.89
CA SER A 46 14.02 14.05 -17.23
C SER A 46 13.16 14.90 -16.30
N GLU A 47 11.85 14.91 -16.52
CA GLU A 47 10.89 15.61 -15.66
C GLU A 47 9.95 14.59 -15.02
N SER A 48 9.81 14.65 -13.70
CA SER A 48 8.85 13.82 -12.96
C SER A 48 7.64 14.67 -12.59
N ILE A 49 6.47 14.30 -13.11
CA ILE A 49 5.22 15.02 -12.87
C ILE A 49 4.31 14.14 -12.01
N ASP A 50 3.83 14.68 -10.90
CA ASP A 50 2.83 14.03 -10.06
C ASP A 50 1.44 14.24 -10.67
N VAL A 51 0.81 13.13 -11.08
CA VAL A 51 -0.51 13.12 -11.71
C VAL A 51 -1.53 12.55 -10.72
N THR A 52 -2.58 13.32 -10.43
CA THR A 52 -3.70 12.87 -9.60
C THR A 52 -4.51 11.79 -10.32
N LEU A 53 -4.80 10.70 -9.62
CA LEU A 53 -5.56 9.55 -10.10
C LEU A 53 -7.07 9.81 -10.02
N ASN A 54 -7.82 9.17 -10.92
CA ASN A 54 -9.28 9.13 -10.82
C ASN A 54 -9.72 8.20 -9.66
N VAL A 55 -10.96 8.34 -9.21
CA VAL A 55 -11.57 7.55 -8.12
C VAL A 55 -11.41 6.05 -8.34
N GLU A 56 -11.70 5.56 -9.55
CA GLU A 56 -11.58 4.14 -9.88
C GLU A 56 -10.13 3.64 -9.79
N GLN A 57 -9.18 4.42 -10.27
CA GLN A 57 -7.75 4.08 -10.21
C GLN A 57 -7.23 4.07 -8.78
N ALA A 58 -7.64 5.05 -7.96
CA ALA A 58 -7.29 5.09 -6.55
C ALA A 58 -7.88 3.87 -5.79
N CYS A 59 -9.10 3.45 -6.16
CA CYS A 59 -9.73 2.24 -5.63
C CYS A 59 -8.90 0.98 -5.97
N PHE A 60 -8.46 0.83 -7.23
CA PHE A 60 -7.61 -0.28 -7.64
C PHE A 60 -6.26 -0.29 -6.91
N THR A 61 -5.63 0.88 -6.72
CA THR A 61 -4.37 0.98 -5.96
C THR A 61 -4.55 0.56 -4.51
N ARG A 62 -5.66 0.97 -3.85
CA ARG A 62 -5.99 0.55 -2.48
C ARG A 62 -6.13 -0.97 -2.38
N ASP A 63 -6.86 -1.57 -3.32
CA ASP A 63 -7.12 -3.01 -3.30
C ASP A 63 -5.85 -3.81 -3.58
N ALA A 64 -4.99 -3.32 -4.49
CA ALA A 64 -3.68 -3.89 -4.75
C ALA A 64 -2.78 -3.84 -3.49
N LEU A 65 -2.78 -2.71 -2.76
CA LEU A 65 -2.06 -2.57 -1.51
C LEU A 65 -2.54 -3.59 -0.46
N SER A 66 -3.86 -3.73 -0.28
CA SER A 66 -4.43 -4.70 0.66
C SER A 66 -4.05 -6.15 0.31
N LYS A 67 -4.09 -6.52 -0.97
CA LYS A 67 -3.70 -7.86 -1.43
C LYS A 67 -2.22 -8.13 -1.20
N ALA A 68 -1.37 -7.15 -1.50
CA ALA A 68 0.07 -7.25 -1.28
C ALA A 68 0.41 -7.43 0.21
N LEU A 69 -0.20 -6.62 1.09
CA LEU A 69 -0.01 -6.74 2.54
C LEU A 69 -0.46 -8.12 3.04
N HIS A 70 -1.65 -8.57 2.65
CA HIS A 70 -2.15 -9.89 3.04
C HIS A 70 -1.20 -11.01 2.59
N SER A 71 -0.74 -10.99 1.33
CA SER A 71 0.21 -11.98 0.82
C SER A 71 1.50 -12.00 1.65
N ARG A 72 2.08 -10.83 1.93
CA ARG A 72 3.34 -10.74 2.69
C ARG A 72 3.20 -11.21 4.13
N VAL A 73 2.10 -10.86 4.79
CA VAL A 73 1.82 -11.32 6.15
C VAL A 73 1.63 -12.84 6.16
N PHE A 74 0.88 -13.37 5.19
CA PHE A 74 0.68 -14.81 5.08
C PHE A 74 1.99 -15.56 4.81
N ASP A 75 2.81 -15.09 3.87
CA ASP A 75 4.12 -15.67 3.57
C ASP A 75 5.02 -15.71 4.82
N TYR A 76 5.06 -14.62 5.59
CA TYR A 76 5.79 -14.55 6.86
C TYR A 76 5.27 -15.58 7.88
N LEU A 77 3.96 -15.71 8.03
CA LEU A 77 3.36 -16.69 8.95
C LEU A 77 3.70 -18.13 8.54
N VAL A 78 3.66 -18.45 7.24
CA VAL A 78 4.02 -19.77 6.72
C VAL A 78 5.50 -20.06 6.95
N GLU A 79 6.39 -19.10 6.67
CA GLU A 79 7.83 -19.27 6.88
C GLU A 79 8.15 -19.51 8.37
N VAL A 80 7.58 -18.70 9.26
CA VAL A 80 7.77 -18.85 10.70
C VAL A 80 7.25 -20.20 11.18
N GLN A 81 6.04 -20.62 10.77
CA GLN A 81 5.49 -21.92 11.16
C GLN A 81 6.28 -23.11 10.58
N ALA A 82 6.69 -23.02 9.32
CA ALA A 82 7.46 -24.07 8.64
C ALA A 82 8.85 -24.23 9.26
N ILE A 83 9.52 -23.14 9.63
CA ILE A 83 10.85 -23.20 10.28
C ILE A 83 10.74 -23.83 11.68
N TYR A 84 9.75 -23.46 12.49
CA TYR A 84 9.56 -24.06 13.82
C TYR A 84 9.27 -25.58 13.76
N THR A 85 8.64 -26.07 12.68
CA THR A 85 8.41 -27.52 12.51
C THR A 85 9.55 -28.27 11.81
N TYR A 86 10.42 -27.60 11.04
CA TYR A 86 11.51 -28.24 10.30
C TYR A 86 12.82 -28.37 11.11
N ILE A 87 12.97 -27.64 12.23
CA ILE A 87 14.14 -27.73 13.13
C ILE A 87 13.87 -28.65 14.36
N PRO A 88 13.56 -29.95 14.15
CA PRO A 88 13.97 -30.94 15.15
C PRO A 88 14.86 -32.07 14.59
N HIS A 89 15.29 -32.02 13.32
CA HIS A 89 16.03 -33.15 12.73
C HIS A 89 17.39 -32.87 12.09
N LYS A 90 17.82 -31.61 11.92
CA LYS A 90 19.13 -31.30 11.30
C LYS A 90 20.31 -31.11 12.27
N ASN A 91 20.09 -31.19 13.59
CA ASN A 91 21.14 -31.16 14.62
C ASN A 91 21.26 -32.49 15.40
N ARG A 92 20.79 -33.59 14.82
CA ARG A 92 21.12 -34.97 15.27
C ARG A 92 21.80 -35.69 14.12
N CYS A 93 23.06 -35.35 13.87
CA CYS A 93 24.14 -36.16 13.27
C CYS A 93 25.36 -35.26 13.13
#